data_AF-A0A7J8D890-F1
#
_entry.id   AF-A0A7J8D890-F1
#
_cell.length_a   1.000
_cell.length_b   1.000
_cell.length_c   1.000
_cell.angle_alpha   90.00
_cell.angle_beta   90.00
_cell.angle_gamma   90.00
#
_symmetry.space_group_name_H-M   'P 1'
#
loop_
_entity.id
_entity.type
_entity.pdbx_description
1 polymer ?
#
loop_
_entity_poly.entity_id
_entity_poly.type
_entity_poly.pdbx_seq_one_letter_code
_entity_poly.pdbx_strand_id
1 'polypeptide(L)'
;MTDEYLYSGTASDFLGKDTAFTRSLGPTQDHHYIRTDISEHYWLNGAKFIGTFPIPDTYNPDDDKIYFFFRESSQESSTSDKTILSRVGRVCKNDIGGQRSLINKWTTFLKARLICSIPGSDGADTHFDELQDIYLLPTRDERNPIVYGVFTTTR
;
A
#
# COMPACT_ATOMS: atom_id res chain seq x y z
N MET A 1 -7.06 -4.99 -11.47
CA MET A 1 -7.81 -4.18 -12.46
C MET A 1 -9.23 -4.04 -11.92
N THR A 2 -9.77 -2.83 -11.89
CA THR A 2 -11.15 -2.53 -11.46
C THR A 2 -11.65 -1.34 -12.28
N ASP A 3 -12.89 -1.39 -12.76
CA ASP A 3 -13.49 -0.38 -13.64
C ASP A 3 -12.57 0.08 -14.78
N GLU A 4 -11.95 -0.86 -15.49
CA GLU A 4 -11.00 -0.63 -16.58
C GLU A 4 -9.67 0.06 -16.18
N TYR A 5 -9.55 0.51 -14.93
CA TYR A 5 -8.33 1.05 -14.36
C TYR A 5 -7.40 -0.07 -13.86
N LEU A 6 -6.11 0.08 -14.15
CA LEU A 6 -5.05 -0.76 -13.64
C LEU A 6 -4.36 -0.07 -12.46
N TYR A 7 -4.56 -0.62 -11.27
CA TYR A 7 -3.81 -0.25 -10.07
C TYR A 7 -2.63 -1.20 -9.91
N SER A 8 -1.43 -0.66 -9.76
CA SER A 8 -0.20 -1.45 -9.70
C SER A 8 0.86 -0.80 -8.83
N GLY A 9 1.43 -1.58 -7.92
CA GLY A 9 2.63 -1.24 -7.16
C GLY A 9 3.84 -1.98 -7.70
N THR A 10 4.85 -1.26 -8.20
CA THR A 10 6.09 -1.85 -8.73
C THR A 10 7.20 -0.81 -8.79
N ALA A 11 8.41 -1.21 -9.19
CA ALA A 11 9.44 -0.26 -9.59
C ALA A 11 9.13 0.34 -10.97
N SER A 12 9.15 1.66 -11.09
CA SER A 12 8.90 2.39 -12.33
C SER A 12 10.17 2.75 -13.11
N ASP A 13 11.35 2.58 -12.52
CA ASP A 13 12.63 2.82 -13.18
C ASP A 13 13.38 1.53 -13.51
N PHE A 14 14.34 1.63 -14.44
CA PHE A 14 15.14 0.48 -14.87
C PHE A 14 16.01 -0.11 -13.75
N LEU A 15 16.44 0.72 -12.78
CA LEU A 15 17.32 0.29 -11.70
C LEU A 15 16.57 -0.33 -10.51
N GLY A 16 15.23 -0.33 -10.52
CA GLY A 16 14.44 -0.89 -9.44
C GLY A 16 14.42 -0.06 -8.16
N LYS A 17 14.79 1.23 -8.22
CA LYS A 17 14.90 2.12 -7.05
C LYS A 17 13.66 2.97 -6.83
N ASP A 18 13.00 3.40 -7.90
CA ASP A 18 11.79 4.20 -7.86
C ASP A 18 10.58 3.28 -7.72
N THR A 19 10.25 2.90 -6.48
CA THR A 19 9.06 2.10 -6.18
C THR A 19 7.84 2.99 -6.06
N ALA A 20 6.80 2.73 -6.85
CA ALA A 20 5.61 3.56 -6.90
C ALA A 20 4.33 2.73 -6.92
N PHE A 21 3.28 3.26 -6.29
CA PHE A 21 1.90 2.77 -6.47
C PHE A 21 1.17 3.68 -7.45
N THR A 22 0.62 3.09 -8.50
CA THR A 22 0.12 3.81 -9.68
C THR A 22 -1.28 3.37 -10.07
N ARG A 23 -2.03 4.28 -10.70
CA ARG A 23 -3.21 3.96 -11.52
C ARG A 23 -2.94 4.38 -12.95
N SER A 24 -3.15 3.46 -13.88
CA SER A 24 -3.03 3.66 -15.32
C SER A 24 -4.23 3.03 -16.04
N LEU A 25 -4.28 3.17 -17.36
CA LEU A 25 -5.44 2.77 -18.17
C LEU A 25 -6.70 3.54 -17.72
N GLY A 26 -7.86 2.99 -18.04
CA GLY A 26 -9.16 3.62 -17.82
C GLY A 26 -9.90 3.89 -19.14
N PRO A 27 -11.17 4.31 -19.04
CA PRO A 27 -11.96 4.70 -20.20
C PRO A 27 -11.25 5.77 -21.02
N THR A 28 -11.42 5.75 -22.35
CA THR A 28 -10.74 6.67 -23.28
C THR A 28 -10.94 8.16 -22.95
N GLN A 29 -12.02 8.49 -22.24
CA GLN A 29 -12.41 9.85 -21.87
C GLN A 29 -11.81 10.30 -20.52
N ASP A 30 -11.24 9.38 -19.74
CA ASP A 30 -10.82 9.59 -18.34
C ASP A 30 -9.47 8.88 -18.05
N HIS A 31 -8.62 8.76 -19.07
CA HIS A 31 -7.33 8.08 -18.97
C HIS A 31 -6.32 8.97 -18.24
N HIS A 32 -6.38 8.98 -16.91
CA HIS A 32 -5.49 9.74 -16.04
C HIS A 32 -4.50 8.84 -15.30
N TYR A 33 -3.22 9.02 -15.61
CA TYR A 33 -2.14 8.40 -14.86
C TYR A 33 -1.92 9.11 -13.53
N ILE A 34 -1.98 8.37 -12.42
CA ILE A 34 -1.72 8.87 -11.07
C ILE A 34 -0.67 7.99 -10.40
N ARG A 35 0.23 8.60 -9.62
CA ARG A 35 1.27 7.87 -8.87
C ARG A 35 1.53 8.42 -7.48
N THR A 36 2.25 7.65 -6.66
CA THR A 36 2.89 8.16 -5.44
C THR A 36 4.03 9.12 -5.77
N ASP A 37 4.30 10.08 -4.87
CA ASP A 37 5.41 11.02 -5.05
C ASP A 37 6.78 10.34 -4.92
N ILE A 38 7.73 10.75 -5.77
CA ILE A 38 9.10 10.20 -5.85
C ILE A 38 10.05 10.98 -4.97
N SER A 39 9.85 12.30 -4.84
CA SER A 39 10.77 13.17 -4.08
C SER A 39 10.66 12.96 -2.58
N GLU A 40 9.64 12.26 -2.12
CA GLU A 40 9.25 12.19 -0.73
C GLU A 40 9.31 10.76 -0.21
N HIS A 41 10.46 10.38 0.36
CA HIS A 41 10.68 9.04 0.93
C HIS A 41 9.68 8.65 2.02
N TYR A 42 8.95 9.61 2.60
CA TYR A 42 7.87 9.33 3.54
C TYR A 42 6.65 8.66 2.88
N TRP A 43 6.48 8.73 1.55
CA TRP A 43 5.44 8.02 0.82
C TRP A 43 5.77 6.53 0.73
N LEU A 44 6.88 6.19 0.06
CA LEU A 44 7.36 4.82 -0.11
C LEU A 44 8.89 4.80 -0.05
N ASN A 45 9.45 3.84 0.69
CA ASN A 45 10.89 3.69 0.84
C ASN A 45 11.38 2.29 0.43
N GLY A 46 11.65 2.10 -0.86
CA GLY A 46 12.07 0.80 -1.40
C GLY A 46 10.99 -0.27 -1.19
N ALA A 47 9.74 0.08 -1.50
CA ALA A 47 8.59 -0.76 -1.24
C ALA A 47 8.59 -2.02 -2.11
N LYS A 48 8.37 -3.17 -1.48
CA LYS A 48 8.04 -4.44 -2.14
C LYS A 48 6.55 -4.69 -1.95
N PHE A 49 5.81 -4.69 -3.06
CA PHE A 49 4.36 -4.86 -3.05
C PHE A 49 3.97 -6.34 -3.04
N ILE A 50 2.91 -6.67 -2.28
CA ILE A 50 2.41 -8.03 -2.07
C ILE A 50 1.03 -8.19 -2.73
N GLY A 51 0.09 -7.29 -2.47
CA GLY A 51 -1.29 -7.42 -2.97
C GLY A 51 -1.99 -6.09 -3.09
N THR A 52 -3.00 -6.00 -3.97
CA THR A 52 -3.84 -4.82 -4.19
C THR A 52 -5.29 -5.25 -4.36
N PHE A 53 -6.18 -4.64 -3.59
CA PHE A 53 -7.56 -5.07 -3.47
C PHE A 53 -8.51 -3.86 -3.40
N PRO A 54 -9.56 -3.81 -4.24
CA PRO A 54 -10.66 -2.89 -4.04
C PRO A 54 -11.51 -3.37 -2.86
N ILE A 55 -11.80 -2.48 -1.92
CA ILE A 55 -12.69 -2.75 -0.78
C ILE A 55 -13.69 -1.59 -0.70
N PRO A 56 -15.00 -1.86 -0.84
CA PRO A 56 -16.03 -0.85 -0.65
C PRO A 56 -16.01 -0.33 0.79
N ASP A 57 -16.28 0.96 0.99
CA ASP A 57 -16.31 1.56 2.33
C ASP A 57 -17.73 1.74 2.86
N THR A 58 -18.62 2.26 2.01
CA THR A 58 -20.03 2.50 2.33
C THR A 58 -20.91 1.86 1.25
N TYR A 59 -22.21 2.18 1.23
CA TYR A 59 -23.08 1.81 0.12
C TYR A 59 -22.91 2.72 -1.11
N ASN A 60 -22.17 3.83 -0.97
CA ASN A 60 -21.86 4.73 -2.06
C ASN A 60 -20.54 4.30 -2.72
N PRO A 61 -20.54 3.90 -4.01
CA PRO A 61 -19.32 3.51 -4.73
C PRO A 61 -18.26 4.62 -4.79
N ASP A 62 -18.64 5.89 -4.63
CA ASP A 62 -17.68 7.01 -4.58
C ASP A 62 -16.76 6.97 -3.35
N ASP A 63 -17.15 6.22 -2.31
CA ASP A 63 -16.35 6.06 -1.09
C ASP A 63 -15.39 4.85 -1.16
N ASP A 64 -15.45 4.06 -2.24
CA ASP A 64 -14.62 2.88 -2.46
C ASP A 64 -13.13 3.22 -2.36
N LYS A 65 -12.39 2.32 -1.73
CA LYS A 65 -10.95 2.46 -1.55
C LYS A 65 -10.21 1.31 -2.21
N ILE A 66 -9.00 1.62 -2.66
CA ILE A 66 -8.04 0.62 -3.08
C ILE A 66 -7.02 0.46 -1.97
N TYR A 67 -6.99 -0.72 -1.37
CA TYR A 67 -6.00 -1.11 -0.39
C TYR A 67 -4.86 -1.85 -1.07
N PHE A 68 -3.63 -1.55 -0.69
CA PHE A 68 -2.45 -2.26 -1.16
C PHE A 68 -1.53 -2.56 0.00
N PHE A 69 -0.93 -3.74 -0.05
CA PHE A 69 -0.12 -4.29 1.01
C PHE A 69 1.31 -4.43 0.52
N PHE A 70 2.25 -4.01 1.34
CA PHE A 70 3.65 -3.93 0.95
C PHE A 70 4.54 -3.98 2.20
N ARG A 71 5.83 -4.14 1.98
CA ARG A 71 6.87 -3.94 2.99
C ARG A 71 7.88 -2.93 2.49
N GLU A 72 8.42 -2.11 3.37
CA GLU A 72 9.38 -1.06 3.03
C GLU A 72 10.45 -0.92 4.11
N SER A 73 11.52 -0.21 3.81
CA SER A 73 12.55 0.10 4.81
C SER A 73 12.09 1.25 5.71
N SER A 74 12.28 1.13 7.02
CA SER A 74 12.12 2.22 7.98
C SER A 74 13.28 3.21 7.87
N GLN A 75 13.00 4.50 8.06
CA GLN A 75 14.03 5.54 8.20
C GLN A 75 14.44 5.78 9.66
N GLU A 76 13.82 5.11 10.63
CA GLU A 76 13.85 5.53 12.03
C GLU A 76 15.03 5.02 12.86
N SER A 77 16.06 4.44 12.25
CA SER A 77 17.23 3.96 13.00
C SER A 77 18.53 4.62 12.52
N SER A 78 19.15 5.37 13.44
CA SER A 78 20.55 5.82 13.37
C SER A 78 21.56 4.68 13.50
N THR A 79 21.07 3.45 13.70
CA THR A 79 21.84 2.21 13.68
C THR A 79 21.84 1.64 12.26
N SER A 80 22.97 1.05 11.88
CA SER A 80 23.31 0.46 10.58
C SER A 80 22.33 -0.61 10.06
N ASP A 81 21.34 -1.00 10.85
CA ASP A 81 20.40 -2.07 10.55
C ASP A 81 19.13 -1.51 9.91
N LYS A 82 18.97 -1.79 8.62
CA LYS A 82 17.75 -1.46 7.87
C LYS A 82 16.58 -2.27 8.43
N THR A 83 15.76 -1.63 9.25
CA THR A 83 14.54 -2.25 9.77
C THR A 83 13.49 -2.30 8.64
N ILE A 84 12.97 -3.49 8.33
CA ILE A 84 11.84 -3.65 7.40
C ILE A 84 10.54 -3.49 8.18
N LEU A 85 9.54 -2.84 7.58
CA LEU A 85 8.20 -2.72 8.13
C LEU A 85 7.16 -3.20 7.13
N SER A 86 6.24 -4.04 7.60
CA SER A 86 5.03 -4.40 6.86
C SER A 86 3.98 -3.30 6.97
N ARG A 87 3.34 -2.94 5.86
CA ARG A 87 2.39 -1.83 5.78
C ARG A 87 1.16 -2.18 4.96
N VAL A 88 0.07 -1.52 5.32
CA VAL A 88 -1.10 -1.36 4.47
C VAL A 88 -1.18 0.10 4.05
N GLY A 89 -1.41 0.34 2.76
CA GLY A 89 -1.72 1.63 2.19
C GLY A 89 -3.12 1.64 1.61
N ARG A 90 -3.72 2.83 1.50
CA ARG A 90 -5.01 3.04 0.87
C ARG A 90 -5.02 4.31 0.02
N VAL A 91 -5.84 4.31 -1.02
CA VAL A 91 -6.23 5.50 -1.82
C VAL A 91 -7.73 5.43 -2.11
N CYS A 92 -8.40 6.56 -2.31
CA CYS A 92 -9.78 6.58 -2.80
C CYS A 92 -9.80 6.21 -4.29
N LYS A 93 -10.78 5.42 -4.71
CA LYS A 93 -10.90 4.94 -6.09
C LYS A 93 -11.10 6.08 -7.09
N ASN A 94 -11.86 7.11 -6.69
CA ASN A 94 -12.18 8.32 -7.45
C ASN A 94 -11.16 9.47 -7.27
N ASP A 95 -10.00 9.24 -6.66
CA ASP A 95 -8.96 10.27 -6.56
C ASP A 95 -8.48 10.65 -7.97
N ILE A 96 -8.45 11.94 -8.30
CA ILE A 96 -8.03 12.49 -9.59
C ILE A 96 -6.73 13.31 -9.48
N GLY A 97 -6.11 13.33 -8.30
CA GLY A 97 -4.96 14.17 -8.01
C GLY A 97 -5.33 15.63 -7.71
N GLY A 98 -4.30 16.44 -7.44
CA GLY A 98 -4.50 17.85 -7.08
C GLY A 98 -4.42 18.80 -8.29
N GLN A 99 -5.12 19.93 -8.19
CA GLN A 99 -5.21 20.92 -9.28
C GLN A 99 -3.94 21.76 -9.47
N ARG A 100 -3.21 22.04 -8.38
CA ARG A 100 -2.02 22.94 -8.38
C ARG A 100 -0.80 22.27 -7.76
N SER A 101 -0.99 21.66 -6.61
CA SER A 101 -0.02 20.75 -5.96
C SER A 101 -0.48 19.31 -6.18
N LEU A 102 0.44 18.35 -6.13
CA LEU A 102 0.12 16.92 -6.33
C LEU A 102 -0.59 16.61 -7.66
N ILE A 103 -0.24 17.34 -8.73
CA ILE A 103 -0.74 17.07 -10.08
C ILE A 103 -0.31 15.66 -10.49
N ASN A 104 -1.26 14.84 -10.94
CA ASN A 104 -1.07 13.42 -11.27
C ASN A 104 -0.49 12.58 -10.11
N LYS A 105 -0.73 13.01 -8.86
CA LYS A 105 -0.31 12.30 -7.65
C LYS A 105 -1.47 12.06 -6.71
N TRP A 106 -1.45 10.96 -5.97
CA TRP A 106 -2.54 10.63 -5.03
C TRP A 106 -2.70 11.74 -3.98
N THR A 107 -3.93 12.23 -3.80
CA THR A 107 -4.25 13.18 -2.70
C THR A 107 -4.79 12.46 -1.48
N THR A 108 -5.20 11.20 -1.64
CA THR A 108 -5.83 10.35 -0.63
C THR A 108 -4.96 9.19 -0.16
N PHE A 109 -3.68 9.20 -0.52
CA PHE A 109 -2.72 8.19 -0.06
C PHE A 109 -2.50 8.30 1.45
N LEU A 110 -2.77 7.21 2.17
CA LEU A 110 -2.35 7.02 3.56
C LEU A 110 -1.76 5.63 3.74
N LYS A 111 -0.88 5.46 4.72
CA LYS A 111 -0.32 4.15 5.10
C LYS A 111 -0.24 3.98 6.61
N ALA A 112 -0.31 2.74 7.06
CA ALA A 112 -0.16 2.33 8.45
C ALA A 112 0.73 1.09 8.56
N ARG A 113 1.38 0.90 9.72
CA ARG A 113 2.16 -0.32 10.02
C ARG A 113 1.20 -1.47 10.32
N LEU A 114 1.50 -2.66 9.80
CA LEU A 114 0.91 -3.92 10.21
C LEU A 114 1.84 -4.58 11.22
N ILE A 115 1.34 -4.86 12.42
CA ILE A 115 2.11 -5.51 13.49
C ILE A 115 1.68 -6.97 13.56
N CYS A 116 2.63 -7.87 13.34
CA CYS A 116 2.52 -9.28 13.66
C CYS A 116 3.62 -9.58 14.68
N SER A 117 3.25 -9.80 15.94
CA SER A 117 4.21 -10.09 17.01
C SER A 117 3.67 -11.11 18.00
N ILE A 118 4.61 -11.75 18.70
CA ILE A 118 4.34 -12.58 19.88
C ILE A 118 4.98 -11.87 21.08
N PRO A 119 4.20 -11.52 22.12
CA PRO A 119 4.74 -10.91 23.33
C PRO A 119 5.70 -11.85 24.06
N GLY A 120 6.90 -11.36 24.39
CA GLY A 120 7.88 -12.09 25.20
C GLY A 120 7.60 -12.01 26.69
N SER A 121 8.04 -13.01 27.45
CA SER A 121 7.89 -13.04 28.91
C SER A 121 8.71 -11.98 29.65
N ASP A 122 9.74 -11.44 29.00
CA ASP A 122 10.63 -10.38 29.47
C ASP A 122 10.17 -8.97 29.04
N GLY A 123 9.02 -8.88 28.37
CA GLY A 123 8.47 -7.62 27.86
C GLY A 123 9.00 -7.22 26.48
N ALA A 124 9.85 -8.03 25.85
CA ALA A 124 10.29 -7.82 24.47
C ALA A 124 9.42 -8.62 23.49
N ASP A 125 8.77 -7.93 22.56
CA ASP A 125 7.97 -8.57 21.51
C ASP A 125 8.87 -9.17 20.42
N THR A 126 8.57 -10.40 20.01
CA THR A 126 9.17 -10.99 18.80
C THR A 126 8.33 -10.59 17.59
N HIS A 127 8.88 -9.76 16.71
CA HIS A 127 8.19 -9.25 15.52
C HIS A 127 8.45 -10.09 14.25
N PHE A 128 7.42 -10.16 13.41
CA PHE A 128 7.45 -10.75 12.07
C PHE A 128 7.14 -9.63 11.07
N ASP A 129 8.14 -8.79 10.77
CA ASP A 129 7.93 -7.59 9.96
C ASP A 129 8.05 -7.81 8.44
N GLU A 130 8.38 -9.02 7.98
CA GLU A 130 8.46 -9.33 6.55
C GLU A 130 7.17 -9.97 6.04
N LEU A 131 6.22 -9.16 5.58
CA LEU A 131 5.02 -9.63 4.88
C LEU A 131 5.39 -10.31 3.55
N GLN A 132 4.86 -11.51 3.34
CA GLN A 132 5.10 -12.34 2.16
C GLN A 132 3.85 -12.48 1.28
N ASP A 133 2.67 -12.61 1.90
CA ASP A 133 1.42 -12.82 1.16
C ASP A 133 0.20 -12.26 1.92
N ILE A 134 -0.87 -11.94 1.20
CA ILE A 134 -2.14 -11.44 1.73
C ILE A 134 -3.31 -12.15 1.06
N TYR A 135 -4.26 -12.61 1.88
CA TYR A 135 -5.53 -13.16 1.43
C TYR A 135 -6.69 -12.42 2.09
N LEU A 136 -7.62 -11.91 1.27
CA LEU A 136 -8.89 -11.37 1.76
C LEU A 136 -9.93 -12.48 1.77
N LEU A 137 -10.34 -12.89 2.96
CA LEU A 137 -11.46 -13.81 3.14
C LEU A 137 -12.77 -12.98 3.09
N PRO A 138 -13.64 -13.21 2.09
CA PRO A 138 -14.93 -12.53 2.01
C PRO A 138 -15.80 -12.87 3.23
N THR A 139 -16.51 -11.88 3.74
CA THR A 139 -17.55 -12.10 4.76
C THR A 139 -18.94 -11.83 4.16
N ARG A 140 -19.99 -11.86 4.98
CA ARG A 140 -21.34 -11.47 4.55
C ARG A 140 -21.44 -9.99 4.19
N ASP A 141 -20.54 -9.16 4.72
CA ASP A 141 -20.43 -7.75 4.39
C ASP A 141 -19.14 -7.53 3.59
N GLU A 142 -19.27 -7.25 2.29
CA GLU A 142 -18.13 -7.05 1.39
C GLU A 142 -17.25 -5.85 1.79
N ARG A 143 -17.78 -4.93 2.61
CA ARG A 143 -17.02 -3.80 3.18
C ARG A 143 -16.11 -4.21 4.34
N ASN A 144 -16.30 -5.42 4.86
CA ASN A 144 -15.58 -5.91 6.03
C ASN A 144 -15.01 -7.33 5.77
N PRO A 145 -14.06 -7.49 4.83
CA PRO A 145 -13.35 -8.74 4.63
C PRO A 145 -12.37 -8.99 5.79
N ILE A 146 -12.13 -10.27 6.11
CA ILE A 146 -11.06 -10.63 7.05
C ILE A 146 -9.75 -10.68 6.28
N VAL A 147 -8.75 -9.93 6.75
CA VAL A 147 -7.41 -9.91 6.14
C VAL A 147 -6.52 -10.96 6.82
N TYR A 148 -6.09 -11.97 6.07
CA TYR A 148 -5.02 -12.88 6.46
C TYR A 148 -3.71 -12.43 5.83
N GLY A 149 -2.64 -12.40 6.62
CA GLY A 149 -1.28 -12.10 6.14
C GLY A 149 -0.28 -13.15 6.60
N VAL A 150 0.63 -13.52 5.72
CA VAL A 150 1.76 -14.40 6.04
C VAL A 150 2.99 -13.54 6.27
N PHE A 151 3.54 -13.61 7.47
CA PHE A 151 4.69 -12.81 7.89
C PHE A 151 5.87 -13.71 8.27
N THR A 152 7.09 -13.22 8.03
CA THR A 152 8.32 -13.88 8.48
C THR A 152 9.17 -12.90 9.29
N THR A 153 10.16 -13.43 10.01
CA THR A 153 11.19 -12.62 10.67
C THR A 153 12.05 -11.89 9.64
N THR A 154 12.65 -10.77 10.04
CA THR A 154 13.68 -10.09 9.25
C THR A 154 14.92 -10.97 9.13
N ARG A 155 15.45 -11.11 7.91
CA ARG A 155 16.71 -11.82 7.67
C ARG A 155 17.95 -10.97 7.95
#